data_AF-A0A0C2J444-F1
#
_entry.id   AF-A0A0C2J444-F1
#
_cell.length_a   1.000
_cell.length_b   1.000
_cell.length_c   1.000
_cell.angle_alpha   90.00
_cell.angle_beta   90.00
_cell.angle_gamma   90.00
#
_symmetry.space_group_name_H-M   'P 1'
#
loop_
_entity.id
_entity.type
_entity.pdbx_description
1 polymer ?
#
loop_
_entity_poly.entity_id
_entity_poly.type
_entity_poly.pdbx_seq_one_letter_code
_entity_poly.pdbx_strand_id
1 'polypeptide(L)'
;MQPFQKISDDKINLEDYIFLISLYDSILLVCSQIVKLLTNYTEISIKTLYVFLERFRMDVQRIFGVENTEELTKKIVHFCNVETDKFSLMNLSHRVFVDILMDCCVKGTLTPKIRDHVFGDVSLLIWISGPTITAISSTAGYLCVKKRENLNYFNLMNSLYLEAKLSYLYIQDFNMFQILISHLDPELFLKYLLLNVYPFLRNLVDFSKPVSSMILLLHLRFGLKIGHLLNLIYNAFTERHFVGVYDNPQLRFLDRQIIHCLAMDDRPMGSIKNHIFISRDICSKDSPNMRKELHAIVEKVSFKIASTHLDDKISLKPEYFKELNMFYFMYKDRKCNNVHKKYKEIFNSMFTSINLLTLLI
;
A
#
# COMPACT_ATOMS: atom_id res chain seq x y z
N MET A 1 11.18 4.81 -17.02
CA MET A 1 12.30 4.03 -16.44
C MET A 1 12.32 2.68 -17.11
N GLN A 2 13.49 2.18 -17.49
CA GLN A 2 13.59 0.85 -18.11
C GLN A 2 13.04 -0.22 -17.15
N PRO A 3 12.33 -1.23 -17.66
CA PRO A 3 11.86 -2.33 -16.84
C PRO A 3 13.05 -3.10 -16.27
N PHE A 4 12.94 -3.55 -15.02
CA PHE A 4 13.95 -4.44 -14.45
C PHE A 4 13.98 -5.72 -15.28
N GLN A 5 15.15 -6.07 -15.82
CA GLN A 5 15.34 -7.42 -16.31
C GLN A 5 15.29 -8.34 -15.08
N LYS A 6 14.56 -9.46 -15.17
CA LYS A 6 14.84 -10.58 -14.25
C LYS A 6 16.29 -10.94 -14.51
N ILE A 7 17.19 -10.50 -13.64
CA ILE A 7 18.63 -10.70 -13.79
C ILE A 7 18.83 -12.21 -13.77
N SER A 8 19.30 -12.74 -14.90
CA SER A 8 19.66 -14.14 -15.06
C SER A 8 21.01 -14.35 -14.37
N ASP A 9 21.00 -15.05 -13.24
CA ASP A 9 22.12 -15.71 -12.52
C ASP A 9 23.45 -14.97 -12.28
N ASP A 10 23.64 -13.75 -12.76
CA ASP A 10 24.82 -12.96 -12.45
C ASP A 10 24.74 -12.50 -10.99
N LYS A 11 25.77 -12.85 -10.22
CA LYS A 11 25.91 -12.50 -8.81
C LYS A 11 25.97 -10.97 -8.67
N ILE A 12 24.83 -10.34 -8.44
CA ILE A 12 24.77 -8.93 -8.04
C ILE A 12 25.49 -8.79 -6.70
N ASN A 13 26.48 -7.90 -6.63
CA ASN A 13 27.15 -7.58 -5.37
C ASN A 13 26.15 -6.90 -4.40
N LEU A 14 26.20 -7.25 -3.12
CA LEU A 14 25.39 -6.62 -2.07
C LEU A 14 25.61 -5.10 -2.02
N GLU A 15 26.81 -4.63 -2.32
CA GLU A 15 27.15 -3.21 -2.34
C GLU A 15 26.42 -2.44 -3.45
N ASP A 16 26.41 -2.96 -4.69
CA ASP A 16 25.67 -2.37 -5.81
C ASP A 16 24.18 -2.26 -5.48
N TYR A 17 23.68 -3.23 -4.73
CA TYR A 17 22.31 -3.25 -4.26
C TYR A 17 22.03 -2.18 -3.20
N ILE A 18 22.89 -2.05 -2.19
CA ILE A 18 22.80 -0.99 -1.18
C ILE A 18 22.84 0.38 -1.85
N PHE A 19 23.71 0.55 -2.84
CA PHE A 19 23.76 1.76 -3.64
C PHE A 19 22.43 2.03 -4.37
N LEU A 20 21.87 1.01 -5.02
CA LEU A 20 20.60 1.12 -5.73
C LEU A 20 19.43 1.48 -4.79
N ILE A 21 19.39 0.91 -3.58
CA ILE A 21 18.42 1.30 -2.54
C ILE A 21 18.55 2.77 -2.20
N SER A 22 19.78 3.21 -1.91
CA SER A 22 20.05 4.59 -1.51
C SER A 22 19.68 5.57 -2.62
N LEU A 23 19.92 5.18 -3.88
CA LEU A 23 19.52 5.95 -5.04
C LEU A 23 17.99 6.06 -5.13
N TYR A 24 17.26 4.95 -4.99
CA TYR A 24 15.80 4.98 -5.01
C TYR A 24 15.22 5.80 -3.87
N ASP A 25 15.72 5.63 -2.65
CA ASP A 25 15.31 6.41 -1.47
C ASP A 25 15.48 7.92 -1.74
N SER A 26 16.62 8.31 -2.29
CA SER A 26 16.91 9.71 -2.67
C SER A 26 15.96 10.23 -3.75
N ILE A 27 15.69 9.43 -4.80
CA ILE A 27 14.76 9.80 -5.87
C ILE A 27 13.34 9.96 -5.32
N LEU A 28 12.87 9.02 -4.48
CA LEU A 28 11.53 9.10 -3.89
C LEU A 28 11.39 10.31 -2.98
N LEU A 29 12.44 10.63 -2.20
CA LEU A 29 12.47 11.84 -1.39
C LEU A 29 12.31 13.08 -2.27
N VAL A 30 13.08 13.21 -3.35
CA VAL A 30 12.96 14.33 -4.29
C VAL A 30 11.55 14.37 -4.92
N CYS A 31 11.04 13.24 -5.40
CA CYS A 31 9.70 13.17 -5.99
C CYS A 31 8.63 13.62 -4.99
N SER A 32 8.68 13.15 -3.75
CA SER A 32 7.72 13.55 -2.70
C SER A 32 7.77 15.06 -2.41
N GLN A 33 8.96 15.69 -2.43
CA GLN A 33 9.10 17.13 -2.26
C GLN A 33 8.53 17.91 -3.45
N ILE A 34 8.77 17.42 -4.67
CA ILE A 34 8.19 18.02 -5.88
C ILE A 34 6.67 17.92 -5.82
N VAL A 35 6.10 16.76 -5.49
CA VAL A 35 4.65 16.61 -5.38
C VAL A 35 4.10 17.54 -4.31
N LYS A 36 4.72 17.59 -3.12
CA LYS A 36 4.35 18.53 -2.06
C LYS A 36 4.29 19.97 -2.59
N LEU A 37 5.33 20.42 -3.28
CA LEU A 37 5.37 21.76 -3.88
C LEU A 37 4.22 21.97 -4.88
N LEU A 38 4.00 21.02 -5.79
CA LEU A 38 2.90 21.10 -6.78
C LEU A 38 1.54 21.21 -6.08
N THR A 39 1.34 20.44 -5.01
CA THR A 39 0.08 20.36 -4.27
C THR A 39 -0.20 21.54 -3.34
N ASN A 40 0.78 22.41 -3.10
CA ASN A 40 0.54 23.68 -2.43
C ASN A 40 -0.19 24.68 -3.33
N TYR A 41 -0.18 24.47 -4.65
CA TYR A 41 -0.81 25.36 -5.62
C TYR A 41 -1.87 24.60 -6.43
N THR A 42 -3.14 24.81 -6.08
CA THR A 42 -4.27 24.08 -6.68
C THR A 42 -4.28 24.17 -8.21
N GLU A 43 -4.11 25.36 -8.78
CA GLU A 43 -4.09 25.55 -10.24
C GLU A 43 -2.98 24.73 -10.92
N ILE A 44 -1.78 24.72 -10.33
CA ILE A 44 -0.64 23.95 -10.85
C ILE A 44 -0.95 22.46 -10.77
N SER A 45 -1.46 21.97 -9.64
CA SER A 45 -1.84 20.56 -9.48
C SER A 45 -2.85 20.10 -10.52
N ILE A 46 -3.91 20.90 -10.74
CA ILE A 46 -4.94 20.61 -11.73
C ILE A 46 -4.35 20.57 -13.15
N LYS A 47 -3.51 21.54 -13.50
CA LYS A 47 -2.81 21.56 -14.79
C LYS A 47 -1.90 20.35 -14.97
N THR A 48 -1.15 19.97 -13.94
CA THR A 48 -0.28 18.79 -13.96
C THR A 48 -1.09 17.51 -14.16
N LEU A 49 -2.23 17.34 -13.48
CA LEU A 49 -3.12 16.19 -13.68
C LEU A 49 -3.63 16.10 -15.13
N TYR A 50 -4.01 17.21 -15.75
CA TYR A 50 -4.39 17.22 -17.18
C TYR A 50 -3.25 16.73 -18.08
N VAL A 51 -2.03 17.21 -17.88
CA VAL A 51 -0.87 16.80 -18.68
C VAL A 51 -0.60 15.29 -18.53
N PHE A 52 -0.71 14.75 -17.32
CA PHE A 52 -0.61 13.30 -17.11
C PHE A 52 -1.70 12.54 -17.84
N LEU A 53 -2.96 12.98 -17.76
CA LEU A 53 -4.08 12.30 -18.40
C LEU A 53 -3.98 12.28 -19.92
N GLU A 54 -3.62 13.42 -20.53
CA GLU A 54 -3.35 13.48 -21.96
C GLU A 54 -2.23 12.52 -22.35
N ARG A 55 -1.14 12.49 -21.56
CA ARG A 55 -0.04 11.57 -21.81
C ARG A 55 -0.45 10.10 -21.69
N PHE A 56 -1.21 9.74 -20.67
CA PHE A 56 -1.69 8.38 -20.48
C PHE A 56 -2.62 7.95 -21.60
N ARG A 57 -3.53 8.82 -22.06
CA ARG A 57 -4.37 8.56 -23.24
C ARG A 57 -3.56 8.33 -24.50
N MET A 58 -2.56 9.18 -24.76
CA MET A 58 -1.65 8.99 -25.88
C MET A 58 -0.90 7.66 -25.78
N ASP A 59 -0.46 7.26 -24.58
CA ASP A 59 0.21 5.97 -24.38
C ASP A 59 -0.74 4.79 -24.62
N VAL A 60 -1.99 4.85 -24.12
CA VAL A 60 -3.02 3.84 -24.40
C VAL A 60 -3.28 3.72 -25.91
N GLN A 61 -3.54 4.84 -26.59
CA GLN A 61 -3.80 4.85 -28.03
C GLN A 61 -2.60 4.35 -28.84
N ARG A 62 -1.38 4.71 -28.45
CA ARG A 62 -0.15 4.28 -29.12
C ARG A 62 0.12 2.78 -28.96
N ILE A 63 -0.18 2.22 -27.78
CA ILE A 63 0.14 0.83 -27.45
C ILE A 63 -0.94 -0.13 -27.95
N PHE A 64 -2.22 0.26 -27.83
CA PHE A 64 -3.35 -0.62 -28.12
C PHE A 64 -4.13 -0.22 -29.39
N GLY A 65 -3.88 0.96 -29.97
CA GLY A 65 -4.63 1.44 -31.14
C GLY A 65 -6.01 1.99 -30.78
N VAL A 66 -6.85 2.19 -31.81
CA VAL A 66 -8.25 2.61 -31.66
C VAL A 66 -9.12 1.36 -31.68
N GLU A 67 -9.71 1.04 -30.54
CA GLU A 67 -10.51 -0.17 -30.35
C GLU A 67 -11.82 0.14 -29.62
N ASN A 68 -12.77 -0.80 -29.65
CA ASN A 68 -13.94 -0.70 -28.78
C ASN A 68 -13.50 -0.77 -27.31
N THR A 69 -14.26 -0.15 -26.41
CA THR A 69 -13.87 0.03 -25.00
C THR A 69 -13.71 -1.30 -24.25
N GLU A 70 -14.50 -2.32 -24.60
CA GLU A 70 -14.49 -3.63 -23.93
C GLU A 70 -13.23 -4.43 -24.27
N GLU A 71 -12.88 -4.51 -25.56
CA GLU A 71 -11.66 -5.19 -26.03
C GLU A 71 -10.41 -4.45 -25.54
N LEU A 72 -10.44 -3.11 -25.53
CA LEU A 72 -9.36 -2.31 -24.96
C LEU A 72 -9.15 -2.63 -23.48
N THR A 73 -10.23 -2.67 -22.69
CA THR A 73 -10.18 -3.03 -21.27
C THR A 73 -9.54 -4.41 -21.09
N LYS A 74 -9.98 -5.39 -21.86
CA LYS A 74 -9.44 -6.76 -21.84
C LYS A 74 -7.95 -6.78 -22.16
N LYS A 75 -7.50 -6.05 -23.19
CA LYS A 75 -6.07 -5.96 -23.55
C LYS A 75 -5.23 -5.32 -22.46
N ILE A 76 -5.71 -4.23 -21.85
CA ILE A 76 -5.01 -3.57 -20.75
C ILE A 76 -4.86 -4.52 -19.55
N VAL A 77 -5.92 -5.26 -19.19
CA VAL A 77 -5.88 -6.27 -18.11
C VAL A 77 -4.80 -7.33 -18.35
N HIS A 78 -4.57 -7.71 -19.60
CA HIS A 78 -3.62 -8.75 -19.99
C HIS A 78 -2.22 -8.20 -20.35
N PHE A 79 -2.04 -6.88 -20.39
CA PHE A 79 -0.86 -6.23 -20.98
C PHE A 79 0.47 -6.61 -20.32
N CYS A 80 0.50 -6.77 -18.99
CA CYS A 80 1.71 -7.13 -18.26
C CYS A 80 1.51 -8.42 -17.48
N ASN A 81 2.41 -9.38 -17.68
CA ASN A 81 2.49 -10.62 -16.93
C ASN A 81 3.78 -10.63 -16.08
N VAL A 82 3.63 -10.56 -14.74
CA VAL A 82 4.79 -10.54 -13.82
C VAL A 82 5.64 -11.82 -13.85
N GLU A 83 5.10 -12.92 -14.37
CA GLU A 83 5.82 -14.19 -14.48
C GLU A 83 6.74 -14.22 -15.70
N THR A 84 6.31 -13.64 -16.83
CA THR A 84 7.04 -13.73 -18.11
C THR A 84 7.69 -12.43 -18.55
N ASP A 85 7.13 -11.28 -18.18
CA ASP A 85 7.51 -10.01 -18.77
C ASP A 85 8.51 -9.26 -17.89
N LYS A 86 9.23 -8.32 -18.52
CA LYS A 86 10.05 -7.35 -17.82
C LYS A 86 9.17 -6.20 -17.35
N PHE A 87 9.20 -5.89 -16.06
CA PHE A 87 8.41 -4.80 -15.48
C PHE A 87 9.24 -3.96 -14.51
N SER A 88 8.74 -2.77 -14.17
CA SER A 88 9.32 -1.92 -13.14
C SER A 88 8.38 -1.77 -11.95
N LEU A 89 8.86 -2.12 -10.77
CA LEU A 89 8.15 -1.79 -9.52
C LEU A 89 8.16 -0.30 -9.23
N MET A 90 8.97 0.52 -9.91
CA MET A 90 9.20 1.92 -9.52
C MET A 90 8.31 2.92 -10.24
N ASN A 91 7.88 2.65 -11.48
CA ASN A 91 6.90 3.39 -12.29
C ASN A 91 6.40 4.73 -11.69
N LEU A 92 7.32 5.70 -11.59
CA LEU A 92 7.14 6.87 -10.73
C LEU A 92 6.06 7.82 -11.25
N SER A 93 5.89 7.91 -12.58
CA SER A 93 4.90 8.77 -13.21
C SER A 93 3.48 8.49 -12.73
N HIS A 94 3.09 7.22 -12.70
CA HIS A 94 1.75 6.80 -12.27
C HIS A 94 1.53 7.07 -10.79
N ARG A 95 2.53 6.84 -9.94
CA ARG A 95 2.41 7.07 -8.50
C ARG A 95 2.44 8.54 -8.13
N VAL A 96 3.24 9.36 -8.82
CA VAL A 96 3.21 10.82 -8.70
C VAL A 96 1.84 11.35 -9.12
N PHE A 97 1.26 10.81 -10.20
CA PHE A 97 -0.10 11.16 -10.61
C PHE A 97 -1.13 10.81 -9.52
N VAL A 98 -1.10 9.57 -9.00
CA VAL A 98 -2.01 9.13 -7.92
C VAL A 98 -1.86 10.00 -6.70
N ASP A 99 -0.64 10.38 -6.34
CA ASP A 99 -0.37 11.27 -5.23
C ASP A 99 -1.08 12.61 -5.47
N ILE A 100 -0.75 13.35 -6.54
CA ILE A 100 -1.39 14.64 -6.84
C ILE A 100 -2.93 14.51 -6.88
N LEU A 101 -3.45 13.44 -7.50
CA LEU A 101 -4.88 13.18 -7.59
C LEU A 101 -5.52 13.04 -6.20
N MET A 102 -4.94 12.24 -5.32
CA MET A 102 -5.46 11.99 -3.98
C MET A 102 -5.48 13.25 -3.12
N ASP A 103 -4.49 14.12 -3.25
CA ASP A 103 -4.50 15.38 -2.51
C ASP A 103 -5.57 16.35 -3.02
N CYS A 104 -5.79 16.40 -4.34
CA CYS A 104 -6.91 17.14 -4.90
C CYS A 104 -8.26 16.57 -4.45
N CYS A 105 -8.39 15.25 -4.31
CA CYS A 105 -9.57 14.61 -3.74
C CYS A 105 -9.78 15.02 -2.27
N VAL A 106 -8.75 14.90 -1.44
CA VAL A 106 -8.80 15.22 0.00
C VAL A 106 -9.12 16.69 0.25
N LYS A 107 -8.55 17.61 -0.54
CA LYS A 107 -8.83 19.04 -0.45
C LYS A 107 -10.15 19.46 -1.07
N GLY A 108 -10.84 18.55 -1.78
CA GLY A 108 -12.06 18.89 -2.53
C GLY A 108 -11.82 19.85 -3.70
N THR A 109 -10.60 19.90 -4.24
CA THR A 109 -10.21 20.80 -5.33
C THR A 109 -10.24 20.13 -6.70
N LEU A 110 -10.52 18.83 -6.76
CA LEU A 110 -10.61 18.09 -8.01
C LEU A 110 -11.77 18.60 -8.89
N THR A 111 -11.45 19.10 -10.08
CA THR A 111 -12.47 19.59 -11.02
C THR A 111 -13.36 18.44 -11.53
N PRO A 112 -14.64 18.70 -11.85
CA PRO A 112 -15.53 17.68 -12.44
C PRO A 112 -14.95 17.03 -13.69
N LYS A 113 -14.34 17.83 -14.58
CA LYS A 113 -13.74 17.30 -15.82
C LYS A 113 -12.62 16.28 -15.56
N ILE A 114 -11.70 16.55 -14.61
CA ILE A 114 -10.66 15.56 -14.25
C ILE A 114 -11.32 14.33 -13.62
N ARG A 115 -12.25 14.53 -12.69
CA ARG A 115 -12.97 13.44 -12.02
C ARG A 115 -13.63 12.51 -13.05
N ASP A 116 -14.33 13.07 -14.03
CA ASP A 116 -15.02 12.32 -15.07
C ASP A 116 -14.03 11.64 -16.03
N HIS A 117 -12.88 12.27 -16.31
CA HIS A 117 -11.82 11.67 -17.13
C HIS A 117 -11.13 10.50 -16.44
N VAL A 118 -10.91 10.57 -15.13
CA VAL A 118 -10.20 9.51 -14.38
C VAL A 118 -11.16 8.38 -14.00
N PHE A 119 -12.32 8.70 -13.44
CA PHE A 119 -13.22 7.72 -12.86
C PHE A 119 -14.35 7.30 -13.80
N GLY A 120 -14.63 8.07 -14.85
CA GLY A 120 -15.63 7.72 -15.87
C GLY A 120 -15.07 6.89 -17.03
N ASP A 121 -13.75 6.85 -17.21
CA ASP A 121 -13.07 6.06 -18.24
C ASP A 121 -12.41 4.83 -17.61
N VAL A 122 -13.13 3.71 -17.66
CA VAL A 122 -12.70 2.43 -17.06
C VAL A 122 -11.36 1.95 -17.60
N SER A 123 -11.15 2.05 -18.93
CA SER A 123 -9.91 1.62 -19.57
C SER A 123 -8.73 2.46 -19.10
N LEU A 124 -8.90 3.78 -19.03
CA LEU A 124 -7.87 4.69 -18.55
C LEU A 124 -7.57 4.45 -17.06
N LEU A 125 -8.59 4.20 -16.23
CA LEU A 125 -8.41 3.90 -14.81
C LEU A 125 -7.59 2.62 -14.60
N ILE A 126 -7.92 1.56 -15.33
CA ILE A 126 -7.18 0.29 -15.28
C ILE A 126 -5.74 0.52 -15.75
N TRP A 127 -5.52 1.28 -16.83
CA TRP A 127 -4.18 1.63 -17.29
C TRP A 127 -3.36 2.37 -16.24
N ILE A 128 -3.93 3.43 -15.64
CA ILE A 128 -3.29 4.23 -14.59
C ILE A 128 -2.87 3.34 -13.41
N SER A 129 -3.71 2.37 -13.07
CA SER A 129 -3.47 1.46 -11.95
C SER A 129 -2.55 0.27 -12.25
N GLY A 130 -2.15 0.08 -13.52
CA GLY A 130 -1.30 -1.01 -13.98
C GLY A 130 -0.07 -1.26 -13.10
N PRO A 131 0.73 -0.22 -12.76
CA PRO A 131 1.87 -0.36 -11.86
C PRO A 131 1.52 -0.86 -10.46
N THR A 132 0.42 -0.40 -9.88
CA THR A 132 -0.06 -0.84 -8.57
C THR A 132 -0.43 -2.31 -8.59
N ILE A 133 -1.19 -2.75 -9.59
CA ILE A 133 -1.59 -4.16 -9.72
C ILE A 133 -0.38 -5.06 -9.99
N THR A 134 0.59 -4.57 -10.76
CA THR A 134 1.87 -5.26 -10.99
C THR A 134 2.67 -5.40 -9.68
N ALA A 135 2.73 -4.36 -8.85
CA ALA A 135 3.39 -4.40 -7.56
C ALA A 135 2.70 -5.36 -6.57
N ILE A 136 1.37 -5.33 -6.50
CA ILE A 136 0.58 -6.29 -5.71
C ILE A 136 0.80 -7.72 -6.20
N SER A 137 0.78 -7.95 -7.51
CA SER A 137 1.01 -9.27 -8.08
C SER A 137 2.42 -9.80 -7.77
N SER A 138 3.44 -8.95 -7.90
CA SER A 138 4.83 -9.27 -7.57
C SER A 138 4.99 -9.64 -6.08
N THR A 139 4.43 -8.83 -5.19
CA THR A 139 4.51 -9.06 -3.73
C THR A 139 3.73 -10.30 -3.29
N ALA A 140 2.56 -10.55 -3.89
CA ALA A 140 1.80 -11.78 -3.67
C ALA A 140 2.55 -13.03 -4.18
N GLY A 141 3.21 -12.92 -5.34
CA GLY A 141 4.13 -13.94 -5.86
C GLY A 141 5.20 -14.31 -4.84
N TYR A 142 5.86 -13.31 -4.27
CA TYR A 142 6.91 -13.48 -3.26
C TYR A 142 6.48 -14.27 -2.02
N LEU A 143 5.28 -14.03 -1.50
CA LEU A 143 4.75 -14.76 -0.34
C LEU A 143 4.66 -16.28 -0.60
N CYS A 144 4.40 -16.69 -1.85
CA CYS A 144 4.39 -18.11 -2.22
C CYS A 144 5.79 -18.73 -2.34
N VAL A 145 6.81 -17.95 -2.76
CA VAL A 145 8.13 -18.51 -3.08
C VAL A 145 9.09 -18.56 -1.88
N LYS A 146 8.79 -17.86 -0.77
CA LYS A 146 9.59 -17.89 0.49
C LYS A 146 9.93 -19.30 1.04
N LYS A 147 9.32 -20.37 0.52
CA LYS A 147 9.64 -21.77 0.87
C LYS A 147 10.78 -22.40 0.05
N ARG A 148 11.35 -21.73 -0.96
CA ARG A 148 12.45 -22.26 -1.80
C ARG A 148 13.78 -21.56 -1.50
N GLU A 149 14.85 -22.33 -1.38
CA GLU A 149 16.13 -21.93 -0.75
C GLU A 149 17.00 -20.92 -1.53
N ASN A 150 16.63 -20.49 -2.75
CA ASN A 150 17.51 -19.71 -3.64
C ASN A 150 16.95 -18.35 -4.12
N LEU A 151 16.35 -17.53 -3.24
CA LEU A 151 15.63 -16.30 -3.66
C LEU A 151 16.14 -14.99 -3.05
N ASN A 152 17.43 -14.89 -2.74
CA ASN A 152 17.99 -13.73 -2.08
C ASN A 152 17.60 -12.40 -2.76
N TYR A 153 17.59 -12.32 -4.09
CA TYR A 153 17.26 -11.07 -4.81
C TYR A 153 15.78 -10.68 -4.73
N PHE A 154 14.85 -11.59 -5.06
CA PHE A 154 13.41 -11.31 -4.99
C PHE A 154 12.96 -11.03 -3.55
N ASN A 155 13.56 -11.71 -2.58
CA ASN A 155 13.30 -11.48 -1.16
C ASN A 155 13.66 -10.05 -0.77
N LEU A 156 14.79 -9.57 -1.29
CA LEU A 156 15.32 -8.26 -0.98
C LEU A 156 14.50 -7.15 -1.65
N MET A 157 14.17 -7.27 -2.94
CA MET A 157 13.34 -6.25 -3.62
C MET A 157 11.95 -6.10 -3.00
N ASN A 158 11.32 -7.20 -2.58
CA ASN A 158 10.05 -7.12 -1.87
C ASN A 158 10.23 -6.63 -0.42
N SER A 159 11.32 -6.97 0.26
CA SER A 159 11.59 -6.41 1.59
C SER A 159 11.77 -4.90 1.52
N LEU A 160 12.44 -4.39 0.48
CA LEU A 160 12.60 -2.96 0.23
C LEU A 160 11.28 -2.26 -0.03
N TYR A 161 10.46 -2.81 -0.93
CA TYR A 161 9.16 -2.22 -1.26
C TYR A 161 8.26 -2.13 -0.01
N LEU A 162 8.40 -3.08 0.91
CA LEU A 162 7.69 -3.13 2.20
C LEU A 162 8.47 -2.50 3.36
N GLU A 163 9.61 -1.87 3.11
CA GLU A 163 10.40 -1.15 4.11
C GLU A 163 10.02 0.32 4.16
N ALA A 164 10.20 0.93 5.33
CA ALA A 164 9.78 2.31 5.59
C ALA A 164 10.38 3.32 4.61
N LYS A 165 11.56 3.03 4.02
CA LYS A 165 12.24 3.89 3.05
C LYS A 165 11.47 4.03 1.73
N LEU A 166 10.89 2.94 1.22
CA LEU A 166 10.09 2.98 -0.01
C LEU A 166 8.58 3.07 0.27
N SER A 167 8.20 3.37 1.51
CA SER A 167 6.79 3.45 1.95
C SER A 167 5.97 4.42 1.11
N TYR A 168 6.59 5.46 0.55
CA TYR A 168 5.92 6.35 -0.39
C TYR A 168 5.25 5.58 -1.55
N LEU A 169 5.96 4.65 -2.20
CA LEU A 169 5.42 3.86 -3.31
C LEU A 169 4.24 3.01 -2.85
N TYR A 170 4.40 2.37 -1.70
CA TYR A 170 3.38 1.53 -1.10
C TYR A 170 2.10 2.31 -0.80
N ILE A 171 2.23 3.53 -0.23
CA ILE A 171 1.07 4.38 0.07
C ILE A 171 0.34 4.80 -1.22
N GLN A 172 1.07 5.13 -2.29
CA GLN A 172 0.41 5.43 -3.57
C GLN A 172 -0.28 4.22 -4.16
N ASP A 173 0.34 3.05 -4.07
CA ASP A 173 -0.28 1.80 -4.53
C ASP A 173 -1.52 1.45 -3.71
N PHE A 174 -1.49 1.67 -2.39
CA PHE A 174 -2.66 1.48 -1.54
C PHE A 174 -3.79 2.47 -1.87
N ASN A 175 -3.46 3.75 -2.09
CA ASN A 175 -4.43 4.76 -2.53
C ASN A 175 -5.07 4.41 -3.88
N MET A 176 -4.26 4.01 -4.86
CA MET A 176 -4.75 3.56 -6.16
C MET A 176 -5.65 2.33 -6.01
N PHE A 177 -5.29 1.39 -5.14
CA PHE A 177 -6.11 0.22 -4.87
C PHE A 177 -7.47 0.60 -4.23
N GLN A 178 -7.51 1.59 -3.34
CA GLN A 178 -8.76 2.14 -2.80
C GLN A 178 -9.62 2.83 -3.86
N ILE A 179 -9.00 3.58 -4.78
CA ILE A 179 -9.68 4.17 -5.93
C ILE A 179 -10.33 3.06 -6.79
N LEU A 180 -9.57 2.01 -7.12
CA LEU A 180 -10.07 0.90 -7.94
C LEU A 180 -11.30 0.25 -7.31
N ILE A 181 -11.25 -0.08 -6.02
CA ILE A 181 -12.38 -0.69 -5.30
C ILE A 181 -13.61 0.24 -5.29
N SER A 182 -13.39 1.56 -5.28
CA SER A 182 -14.48 2.54 -5.16
C SER A 182 -15.13 2.90 -6.49
N HIS A 183 -14.40 2.75 -7.60
CA HIS A 183 -14.82 3.26 -8.92
C HIS A 183 -14.96 2.20 -10.01
N LEU A 184 -14.42 1.00 -9.84
CA LEU A 184 -14.68 -0.10 -10.75
C LEU A 184 -15.89 -0.91 -10.31
N ASP A 185 -16.57 -1.49 -11.30
CA ASP A 185 -17.52 -2.58 -11.05
C ASP A 185 -16.81 -3.71 -10.25
N PRO A 186 -17.40 -4.23 -9.16
CA PRO A 186 -16.74 -5.21 -8.30
C PRO A 186 -16.30 -6.49 -9.02
N GLU A 187 -17.09 -6.94 -10.01
CA GLU A 187 -16.77 -8.12 -10.81
C GLU A 187 -15.54 -7.83 -11.69
N LEU A 188 -15.53 -6.69 -12.37
CA LEU A 188 -14.37 -6.25 -13.17
C LEU A 188 -13.11 -6.06 -12.32
N PHE A 189 -13.23 -5.40 -11.15
CA PHE A 189 -12.13 -5.21 -10.22
C PHE A 189 -11.51 -6.54 -9.79
N LEU A 190 -12.34 -7.51 -9.38
CA LEU A 190 -11.87 -8.82 -8.96
C LEU A 190 -11.26 -9.61 -10.12
N LYS A 191 -11.84 -9.56 -11.33
CA LYS A 191 -11.22 -10.15 -12.53
C LYS A 191 -9.84 -9.56 -12.79
N TYR A 192 -9.74 -8.23 -12.78
CA TYR A 192 -8.50 -7.53 -13.03
C TYR A 192 -7.41 -7.94 -12.02
N LEU A 193 -7.77 -7.98 -10.73
CA LEU A 193 -6.86 -8.40 -9.66
C LEU A 193 -6.44 -9.87 -9.80
N LEU A 194 -7.40 -10.79 -9.95
CA LEU A 194 -7.13 -12.23 -10.01
C LEU A 194 -6.31 -12.60 -11.24
N LEU A 195 -6.66 -12.08 -12.42
CA LEU A 195 -5.92 -12.37 -13.66
C LEU A 195 -4.50 -11.80 -13.64
N ASN A 196 -4.22 -10.77 -12.84
CA ASN A 196 -2.88 -10.23 -12.69
C ASN A 196 -2.07 -10.93 -11.59
N VAL A 197 -2.68 -11.32 -10.47
CA VAL A 197 -2.01 -12.02 -9.37
C VAL A 197 -1.77 -13.51 -9.68
N TYR A 198 -2.62 -14.06 -10.56
CA TYR A 198 -2.55 -15.42 -11.06
C TYR A 198 -2.52 -15.42 -12.60
N PRO A 199 -1.38 -15.07 -13.22
CA PRO A 199 -1.29 -14.97 -14.67
C PRO A 199 -1.70 -16.24 -15.41
N PHE A 200 -1.52 -17.42 -14.81
CA PHE A 200 -1.95 -18.69 -15.40
C PHE A 200 -3.47 -18.76 -15.69
N LEU A 201 -4.30 -18.02 -14.94
CA LEU A 201 -5.75 -17.99 -15.18
C LEU A 201 -6.10 -17.37 -16.54
N ARG A 202 -5.26 -16.48 -17.08
CA ARG A 202 -5.46 -15.83 -18.38
C ARG A 202 -5.59 -16.82 -19.54
N ASN A 203 -4.96 -17.99 -19.40
CA ASN A 203 -5.00 -19.06 -20.40
C ASN A 203 -6.11 -20.08 -20.16
N LEU A 204 -6.73 -20.07 -18.98
CA LEU A 204 -7.70 -21.08 -18.55
C LEU A 204 -9.13 -20.56 -18.51
N VAL A 205 -9.30 -19.25 -18.33
CA VAL A 205 -10.60 -18.62 -18.11
C VAL A 205 -10.80 -17.51 -19.11
N ASP A 206 -11.91 -17.57 -19.85
CA ASP A 206 -12.35 -16.45 -20.67
C ASP A 206 -12.77 -15.28 -19.76
N PHE A 207 -12.38 -14.07 -20.13
CA PHE A 207 -12.69 -12.83 -19.43
C PHE A 207 -14.20 -12.63 -19.21
N SER A 208 -15.04 -13.20 -20.10
CA SER A 208 -16.51 -13.19 -19.98
C SER A 208 -17.02 -13.99 -18.78
N LYS A 209 -16.27 -14.98 -18.30
CA LYS A 209 -16.71 -15.88 -17.21
C LYS A 209 -16.76 -15.16 -15.86
N PRO A 210 -17.67 -15.56 -14.96
CA PRO A 210 -17.80 -14.93 -13.66
C PRO A 210 -16.60 -15.23 -12.75
N VAL A 211 -16.28 -14.32 -11.82
CA VAL A 211 -15.21 -14.43 -10.83
C VAL A 211 -15.31 -15.70 -9.99
N SER A 212 -16.53 -16.17 -9.71
CA SER A 212 -16.76 -17.44 -9.00
C SER A 212 -16.07 -18.63 -9.67
N SER A 213 -16.03 -18.66 -11.01
CA SER A 213 -15.33 -19.70 -11.76
C SER A 213 -13.80 -19.62 -11.61
N MET A 214 -13.24 -18.40 -11.53
CA MET A 214 -11.82 -18.18 -11.27
C MET A 214 -11.44 -18.61 -9.85
N ILE A 215 -12.24 -18.24 -8.84
CA ILE A 215 -12.01 -18.59 -7.44
C ILE A 215 -12.01 -20.11 -7.25
N LEU A 216 -12.93 -20.83 -7.90
CA LEU A 216 -13.00 -22.29 -7.83
C LEU A 216 -11.68 -22.95 -8.29
N LEU A 217 -11.07 -22.42 -9.36
CA LEU A 217 -9.77 -22.90 -9.86
C LEU A 217 -8.62 -22.59 -8.89
N LEU A 218 -8.70 -21.48 -8.16
CA LEU A 218 -7.65 -21.04 -7.23
C LEU A 218 -7.68 -21.77 -5.88
N HIS A 219 -8.87 -22.14 -5.40
CA HIS A 219 -9.09 -22.78 -4.10
C HIS A 219 -8.20 -24.01 -3.90
N LEU A 220 -7.96 -24.76 -4.98
CA LEU A 220 -7.23 -26.02 -4.94
C LEU A 220 -5.71 -25.86 -4.80
N ARG A 221 -5.13 -24.67 -5.01
CA ARG A 221 -3.66 -24.54 -5.17
C ARG A 221 -2.97 -23.35 -4.48
N PHE A 222 -3.67 -22.27 -4.12
CA PHE A 222 -2.99 -21.00 -3.78
C PHE A 222 -3.55 -20.21 -2.59
N GLY A 223 -3.90 -20.88 -1.50
CA GLY A 223 -4.53 -20.25 -0.32
C GLY A 223 -3.80 -19.02 0.24
N LEU A 224 -2.47 -18.99 0.27
CA LEU A 224 -1.69 -17.85 0.81
C LEU A 224 -1.83 -16.56 -0.01
N LYS A 225 -1.78 -16.66 -1.35
CA LYS A 225 -1.98 -15.50 -2.23
C LYS A 225 -3.41 -14.96 -2.08
N ILE A 226 -4.41 -15.85 -2.02
CA ILE A 226 -5.81 -15.43 -1.82
C ILE A 226 -5.95 -14.70 -0.49
N GLY A 227 -5.39 -15.27 0.59
CA GLY A 227 -5.40 -14.63 1.92
C GLY A 227 -4.76 -13.24 1.90
N HIS A 228 -3.64 -13.07 1.19
CA HIS A 228 -3.01 -11.75 1.02
C HIS A 228 -3.93 -10.76 0.27
N LEU A 229 -4.57 -11.18 -0.81
CA LEU A 229 -5.52 -10.32 -1.54
C LEU A 229 -6.73 -9.95 -0.70
N LEU A 230 -7.31 -10.91 0.03
CA LEU A 230 -8.42 -10.64 0.93
C LEU A 230 -8.02 -9.66 2.04
N ASN A 231 -6.81 -9.79 2.58
CA ASN A 231 -6.29 -8.83 3.54
C ASN A 231 -6.15 -7.44 2.92
N LEU A 232 -5.61 -7.31 1.70
CA LEU A 232 -5.51 -6.02 1.02
C LEU A 232 -6.89 -5.39 0.79
N ILE A 233 -7.86 -6.17 0.31
CA ILE A 233 -9.25 -5.72 0.11
C ILE A 233 -9.85 -5.25 1.44
N TYR A 234 -9.72 -6.05 2.49
CA TYR A 234 -10.19 -5.69 3.83
C TYR A 234 -9.57 -4.38 4.33
N ASN A 235 -8.25 -4.20 4.18
CA ASN A 235 -7.58 -2.97 4.55
C ASN A 235 -8.07 -1.78 3.73
N ALA A 236 -8.26 -1.95 2.42
CA ALA A 236 -8.77 -0.87 1.57
C ALA A 236 -10.15 -0.38 2.02
N PHE A 237 -11.00 -1.29 2.51
CA PHE A 237 -12.31 -0.95 3.08
C PHE A 237 -12.23 -0.30 4.47
N THR A 238 -11.34 -0.77 5.34
CA THR A 238 -11.29 -0.38 6.76
C THR A 238 -10.36 0.79 7.05
N GLU A 239 -9.25 0.91 6.33
CA GLU A 239 -8.23 1.95 6.48
C GLU A 239 -8.40 3.07 5.45
N ARG A 240 -9.62 3.63 5.37
CA ARG A 240 -9.96 4.76 4.49
C ARG A 240 -9.41 6.08 5.04
N HIS A 241 -8.08 6.20 5.10
CA HIS A 241 -7.43 7.39 5.65
C HIS A 241 -7.70 8.65 4.83
N PHE A 242 -7.91 8.50 3.52
CA PHE A 242 -8.06 9.62 2.58
C PHE A 242 -9.46 9.70 1.95
N VAL A 243 -10.39 8.81 2.34
CA VAL A 243 -11.76 8.76 1.85
C VAL A 243 -12.69 8.89 3.05
N GLY A 244 -12.96 10.13 3.47
CA GLY A 244 -13.81 10.44 4.61
C GLY A 244 -13.73 11.92 5.02
N VAL A 245 -14.70 12.38 5.81
CA VAL A 245 -14.73 13.74 6.35
C VAL A 245 -13.94 13.73 7.66
N TYR A 246 -12.63 13.94 7.56
CA TYR A 246 -11.77 14.18 8.71
C TYR A 246 -11.13 15.55 8.58
N ASP A 247 -11.08 16.30 9.67
CA ASP A 247 -10.44 17.62 9.70
C ASP A 247 -8.96 17.54 9.34
N ASN A 248 -8.29 16.45 9.73
CA ASN A 248 -6.90 16.17 9.40
C ASN A 248 -6.66 14.67 9.13
N PRO A 249 -6.84 14.21 7.87
CA PRO A 249 -6.66 12.80 7.51
C PRO A 249 -5.22 12.32 7.68
N GLN A 250 -4.23 13.21 7.52
CA GLN A 250 -2.82 12.88 7.69
C GLN A 250 -2.47 12.60 9.15
N LEU A 251 -2.96 13.43 10.07
CA LEU A 251 -2.74 13.25 11.51
C LEU A 251 -3.43 11.97 12.00
N ARG A 252 -4.66 11.70 11.52
CA ARG A 252 -5.35 10.44 11.80
C ARG A 252 -4.54 9.24 11.27
N PHE A 253 -4.00 9.34 10.07
CA PHE A 253 -3.15 8.28 9.53
C PHE A 253 -1.91 8.04 10.41
N LEU A 254 -1.24 9.11 10.86
CA LEU A 254 -0.10 9.02 11.77
C LEU A 254 -0.48 8.38 13.12
N ASP A 255 -1.63 8.76 13.69
CA ASP A 255 -2.18 8.17 14.92
C ASP A 255 -2.33 6.65 14.79
N ARG A 256 -2.99 6.22 13.71
CA ARG A 256 -3.16 4.80 13.37
C ARG A 256 -1.83 4.06 13.28
N GLN A 257 -0.85 4.64 12.59
CA GLN A 257 0.48 4.01 12.44
C GLN A 257 1.18 3.83 13.79
N ILE A 258 1.09 4.81 14.69
CA ILE A 258 1.73 4.74 16.02
C ILE A 258 1.03 3.71 16.90
N ILE A 259 -0.30 3.68 16.91
CA ILE A 259 -1.10 2.67 17.61
C ILE A 259 -0.67 1.26 17.15
N HIS A 260 -0.64 1.03 15.84
CA HIS A 260 -0.22 -0.24 15.27
C HIS A 260 1.26 -0.57 15.52
N CYS A 261 2.14 0.44 15.56
CA CYS A 261 3.55 0.28 15.88
C CYS A 261 3.76 -0.21 17.33
N LEU A 262 3.07 0.39 18.29
CA LEU A 262 3.16 0.05 19.71
C LEU A 262 2.42 -1.27 20.04
N ALA A 263 1.35 -1.58 19.30
CA ALA A 263 0.68 -2.86 19.40
C ALA A 263 1.57 -4.04 19.01
N MET A 264 2.56 -3.83 18.13
CA MET A 264 3.51 -4.88 17.76
C MET A 264 4.43 -5.22 18.93
N ASP A 265 5.18 -4.23 19.46
CA ASP A 265 6.10 -4.42 20.58
C ASP A 265 6.29 -3.10 21.33
N ASP A 266 6.66 -3.19 22.62
CA ASP A 266 7.03 -2.03 23.43
C ASP A 266 8.41 -1.53 23.00
N ARG A 267 8.53 -0.23 22.77
CA ARG A 267 9.63 0.33 21.97
C ARG A 267 10.07 1.69 22.53
N PRO A 268 11.34 2.08 22.39
CA PRO A 268 11.77 3.44 22.69
C PRO A 268 11.23 4.41 21.64
N MET A 269 10.97 5.66 22.04
CA MET A 269 10.45 6.73 21.18
C MET A 269 11.26 6.91 19.89
N GLY A 270 12.58 6.85 19.98
CA GLY A 270 13.48 6.96 18.81
C GLY A 270 13.23 5.89 17.74
N SER A 271 12.80 4.69 18.13
CA SER A 271 12.57 3.59 17.19
C SER A 271 11.24 3.68 16.45
N ILE A 272 10.24 4.40 17.00
CA ILE A 272 8.92 4.58 16.36
C ILE A 272 9.07 5.37 15.05
N LYS A 273 9.95 6.37 15.03
CA LYS A 273 10.29 7.18 13.85
C LYS A 273 10.79 6.37 12.65
N ASN A 274 11.34 5.18 12.90
CA ASN A 274 11.85 4.29 11.86
C ASN A 274 10.76 3.37 11.27
N HIS A 275 9.59 3.31 11.91
CA HIS A 275 8.47 2.46 11.52
C HIS A 275 7.29 3.23 10.92
N ILE A 276 7.28 4.56 11.06
CA ILE A 276 6.27 5.43 10.46
C ILE A 276 6.58 5.58 8.96
N PHE A 277 5.57 5.30 8.15
CA PHE A 277 5.53 5.60 6.73
C PHE A 277 5.34 7.08 6.48
N ILE A 278 6.11 7.57 5.52
CA ILE A 278 6.19 8.98 5.21
C ILE A 278 5.14 9.28 4.12
N SER A 279 4.02 9.89 4.51
CA SER A 279 3.14 10.60 3.57
C SER A 279 3.60 12.06 3.49
N ARG A 280 3.71 12.62 2.28
CA ARG A 280 4.34 13.91 1.85
C ARG A 280 4.86 14.91 2.89
N ASP A 281 4.09 15.21 3.91
CA ASP A 281 4.44 16.18 4.95
C ASP A 281 5.41 15.67 6.00
N ILE A 282 5.56 14.35 6.11
CA ILE A 282 6.47 13.66 7.04
C ILE A 282 7.92 13.64 6.50
N CYS A 283 8.15 14.08 5.25
CA CYS A 283 9.43 13.90 4.54
C CYS A 283 10.63 14.64 5.13
N SER A 284 10.42 15.62 6.01
CA SER A 284 11.45 15.95 6.99
C SER A 284 11.02 15.38 8.33
N LYS A 285 11.54 14.18 8.63
CA LYS A 285 11.49 13.60 10.00
C LYS A 285 12.02 14.60 11.05
N ASP A 286 12.78 15.58 10.59
CA ASP A 286 13.40 16.64 11.38
C ASP A 286 12.60 17.96 11.42
N SER A 287 11.44 18.07 10.74
CA SER A 287 10.61 19.28 10.94
C SER A 287 10.18 19.39 12.40
N PRO A 288 10.27 20.59 13.01
CA PRO A 288 9.81 20.80 14.38
C PRO A 288 8.33 20.47 14.58
N ASN A 289 7.48 20.79 13.60
CA ASN A 289 6.03 20.55 13.67
C ASN A 289 5.73 19.05 13.70
N MET A 290 6.29 18.26 12.79
CA MET A 290 6.10 16.80 12.78
C MET A 290 6.61 16.16 14.07
N ARG A 291 7.74 16.63 14.61
CA ARG A 291 8.25 16.15 15.90
C ARG A 291 7.28 16.42 17.04
N LYS A 292 6.67 17.61 17.07
CA LYS A 292 5.66 17.99 18.06
C LYS A 292 4.40 17.14 17.93
N GLU A 293 3.88 16.95 16.71
CA GLU A 293 2.70 16.13 16.44
C GLU A 293 2.92 14.66 16.80
N LEU A 294 4.07 14.09 16.39
CA LEU A 294 4.47 12.74 16.76
C LEU A 294 4.53 12.56 18.29
N HIS A 295 5.15 13.52 18.99
CA HIS A 295 5.23 13.48 20.46
C HIS A 295 3.85 13.53 21.11
N ALA A 296 3.00 14.46 20.68
CA ALA A 296 1.65 14.61 21.20
C ALA A 296 0.81 13.34 21.01
N ILE A 297 0.90 12.70 19.83
CA ILE A 297 0.21 11.43 19.58
C ILE A 297 0.77 10.32 20.47
N VAL A 298 2.09 10.20 20.57
CA VAL A 298 2.71 9.17 21.39
C VAL A 298 2.29 9.31 22.86
N GLU A 299 2.30 10.51 23.42
CA GLU A 299 1.80 10.76 24.79
C GLU A 299 0.31 10.44 24.93
N LYS A 300 -0.49 10.75 23.90
CA LYS A 300 -1.92 10.44 23.85
C LYS A 300 -2.17 8.93 23.91
N VAL A 301 -1.46 8.13 23.11
CA VAL A 301 -1.78 6.69 22.93
C VAL A 301 -0.91 5.74 23.76
N SER A 302 0.15 6.22 24.40
CA SER A 302 1.12 5.36 25.08
C SER A 302 1.36 5.73 26.55
N PHE A 303 1.88 4.77 27.32
CA PHE A 303 2.38 5.00 28.67
C PHE A 303 3.81 4.46 28.80
N LYS A 304 4.59 5.04 29.71
CA LYS A 304 5.97 4.63 29.97
C LYS A 304 6.03 3.34 30.81
N ILE A 305 6.95 2.46 30.45
CA ILE A 305 7.30 1.27 31.21
C ILE A 305 8.75 1.42 31.65
N ALA A 306 8.97 1.32 32.96
CA ALA A 306 10.32 1.30 33.52
C ALA A 306 11.08 0.10 32.91
N SER A 307 12.19 0.41 32.25
CA SER A 307 13.06 -0.57 31.60
C SER A 307 14.41 -0.54 32.29
N THR A 308 15.04 -1.70 32.47
CA THR A 308 16.42 -1.80 33.00
C THR A 308 17.45 -1.28 32.00
N HIS A 309 17.06 -1.07 30.74
CA HIS A 309 17.91 -0.47 29.71
C HIS A 309 17.82 1.06 29.74
N LEU A 310 18.89 1.73 29.28
CA LEU A 310 19.07 3.19 29.27
C LEU A 310 17.93 4.00 28.62
N ASP A 311 17.09 3.36 27.80
CA ASP A 311 15.94 4.00 27.17
C ASP A 311 14.62 3.48 27.76
N ASP A 312 13.82 4.42 28.30
CA ASP A 312 12.42 4.18 28.68
C ASP A 312 11.67 3.57 27.47
N LYS A 313 11.04 2.42 27.70
CA LYS A 313 10.12 1.83 26.73
C LYS A 313 8.75 2.45 26.91
N ILE A 314 8.03 2.59 25.81
CA ILE A 314 6.62 2.97 25.82
C ILE A 314 5.77 1.84 25.25
N SER A 315 4.57 1.70 25.80
CA SER A 315 3.59 0.68 25.41
C SER A 315 2.25 1.31 25.11
N LEU A 316 1.44 0.63 24.29
CA LEU A 316 0.12 1.09 23.88
C LEU A 316 -0.84 1.04 25.08
N LYS A 317 -1.58 2.13 25.34
CA LYS A 317 -2.61 2.11 26.37
C LYS A 317 -3.75 1.14 26.00
N PRO A 318 -4.32 0.39 26.96
CA PRO A 318 -5.34 -0.64 26.70
C PRO A 318 -6.55 -0.15 25.89
N GLU A 319 -7.01 1.09 26.11
CA GLU A 319 -8.19 1.66 25.46
C GLU A 319 -8.04 1.84 23.94
N TYR A 320 -6.82 1.85 23.40
CA TYR A 320 -6.55 1.93 21.97
C TYR A 320 -6.49 0.56 21.28
N PHE A 321 -6.54 -0.56 22.01
CA PHE A 321 -6.57 -1.89 21.39
C PHE A 321 -7.84 -2.14 20.57
N LYS A 322 -8.95 -1.47 20.91
CA LYS A 322 -10.20 -1.51 20.12
C LYS A 322 -10.04 -0.91 18.72
N GLU A 323 -9.02 -0.09 18.53
CA GLU A 323 -8.73 0.53 17.24
C GLU A 323 -7.93 -0.43 16.34
N LEU A 324 -7.33 -1.49 16.88
CA LEU A 324 -6.47 -2.36 16.09
C LEU A 324 -7.24 -3.11 14.99
N ASN A 325 -6.79 -2.88 13.77
CA ASN A 325 -7.03 -3.77 12.65
C ASN A 325 -6.05 -4.97 12.68
N MET A 326 -6.54 -6.19 12.90
CA MET A 326 -5.70 -7.39 12.93
C MET A 326 -4.98 -7.69 11.61
N PHE A 327 -5.52 -7.20 10.50
CA PHE A 327 -4.95 -7.37 9.17
C PHE A 327 -4.16 -6.15 8.71
N TYR A 328 -3.88 -5.19 9.60
CA TYR A 328 -3.30 -3.90 9.25
C TYR A 328 -2.14 -4.05 8.28
N PHE A 329 -2.23 -3.31 7.18
CA PHE A 329 -1.39 -3.51 6.00
C PHE A 329 0.13 -3.33 6.26
N MET A 330 0.51 -2.68 7.36
CA MET A 330 1.91 -2.53 7.77
C MET A 330 2.47 -3.74 8.54
N TYR A 331 1.62 -4.69 8.92
CA TYR A 331 2.07 -5.92 9.57
C TYR A 331 2.78 -6.82 8.57
N LYS A 332 4.11 -6.96 8.74
CA LYS A 332 4.85 -8.05 8.12
C LYS A 332 4.38 -9.37 8.77
N ASP A 333 4.24 -10.46 8.00
CA ASP A 333 3.66 -11.75 8.44
C ASP A 333 4.09 -12.18 9.86
N ARG A 334 5.39 -12.06 10.19
CA ARG A 334 5.93 -12.44 11.50
C ARG A 334 5.43 -11.57 12.67
N LYS A 335 5.13 -10.30 12.41
CA LYS A 335 4.68 -9.34 13.43
C LYS A 335 3.19 -9.44 13.73
N CYS A 336 2.39 -9.96 12.79
CA CYS A 336 0.96 -10.20 13.01
C CYS A 336 0.73 -11.15 14.20
N ASN A 337 1.59 -12.16 14.36
CA ASN A 337 1.51 -13.09 15.50
C ASN A 337 1.72 -12.40 16.85
N ASN A 338 2.62 -11.41 16.94
CA ASN A 338 2.86 -10.67 18.18
C ASN A 338 1.63 -9.85 18.58
N VAL A 339 1.02 -9.18 17.60
CA VAL A 339 -0.20 -8.38 17.80
C VAL A 339 -1.35 -9.29 18.24
N HIS A 340 -1.54 -10.43 17.56
CA HIS A 340 -2.57 -11.40 17.93
C HIS A 340 -2.36 -11.95 19.34
N LYS A 341 -1.11 -12.27 19.72
CA LYS A 341 -0.76 -12.72 21.07
C LYS A 341 -1.10 -11.66 22.12
N LYS A 342 -0.63 -10.41 21.93
CA LYS A 342 -0.95 -9.29 22.84
C LYS A 342 -2.46 -9.05 22.94
N TYR A 343 -3.17 -9.11 21.82
CA TYR A 343 -4.62 -8.96 21.78
C TYR A 343 -5.31 -10.05 22.61
N LYS A 344 -4.89 -11.31 22.46
CA LYS A 344 -5.42 -12.45 23.22
C LYS A 344 -5.13 -12.32 24.73
N GLU A 345 -3.94 -11.87 25.10
CA GLU A 345 -3.56 -11.63 26.50
C GLU A 345 -4.46 -10.57 27.16
N ILE A 346 -4.73 -9.47 26.46
CA ILE A 346 -5.59 -8.39 26.94
C ILE A 346 -7.06 -8.82 26.99
N PHE A 347 -7.52 -9.56 25.99
CA PHE A 347 -8.88 -10.10 26.00
C PHE A 347 -9.08 -11.04 27.19
N ASN A 348 -8.13 -11.95 27.44
CA ASN A 348 -8.21 -12.87 28.57
C ASN A 348 -8.16 -12.15 29.93
N SER A 349 -7.37 -11.07 30.06
CA SER A 349 -7.30 -10.31 31.31
C SER A 349 -8.62 -9.56 31.58
N MET A 350 -9.25 -8.97 30.56
CA MET A 350 -10.57 -8.34 30.71
C MET A 350 -11.64 -9.33 31.17
N PHE A 351 -11.69 -10.54 30.59
CA PHE A 351 -12.65 -11.57 31.01
C PHE A 351 -12.42 -12.04 32.45
N THR A 352 -11.16 -12.14 32.87
CA THR A 352 -10.83 -12.51 34.25
C THR A 352 -11.32 -11.44 35.24
N SER A 353 -11.15 -10.16 34.91
CA SER A 353 -11.64 -9.04 35.72
C SER A 353 -13.17 -8.99 35.79
N ILE A 354 -13.87 -9.28 34.68
CA ILE A 354 -15.34 -9.35 34.68
C ILE A 354 -15.83 -10.51 35.54
N ASN A 355 -15.25 -11.71 35.41
CA ASN A 355 -15.64 -12.86 36.22
C ASN A 355 -15.40 -12.63 37.73
N LEU A 356 -14.32 -11.92 38.09
CA LEU A 356 -14.08 -11.51 39.47
C LEU A 356 -15.12 -10.49 39.97
N LEU A 357 -15.56 -9.56 39.12
CA LEU A 357 -16.62 -8.61 39.46
C LEU A 357 -17.97 -9.31 39.64
N THR A 358 -18.30 -10.27 38.78
CA THR A 358 -19.54 -11.07 38.87
C THR A 358 -19.55 -12.03 40.06
N LEU A 359 -18.38 -12.44 40.57
CA LEU A 359 -18.27 -13.23 41.81
C LEU A 359 -18.37 -12.38 43.09
N LEU A 360 -18.28 -11.05 42.97
CA LEU A 360 -18.36 -10.10 44.09
C LEU A 360 -19.75 -9.44 44.23
N ILE A 361 -20.66 -9.69 43.28
CA ILE A 361 -22.07 -9.29 43.30
C ILE A 361 -22.89 -10.52 43.63
#